data_AF-A0AAJ1RKG7-F1
#
_entry.id   AF-A0AAJ1RKG7-F1
#
_cell.length_a   1.000
_cell.length_b   1.000
_cell.length_c   1.000
_cell.angle_alpha   90.00
_cell.angle_beta   90.00
_cell.angle_gamma   90.00
#
_symmetry.space_group_name_H-M   'P 1'
#
loop_
_entity.id
_entity.type
_entity.pdbx_description
1 polymer ?
#
loop_
_entity_poly.entity_id
_entity_poly.type
_entity_poly.pdbx_seq_one_letter_code
_entity_poly.pdbx_strand_id
1 'polypeptide(L)' 'MHVSMSHWEAPEITNNMYETMRKRFMPMIKSLGATQCFEVQTSDTTVSIIAVYPYEVTFI' A
#
# COMPACT_ATOMS: atom_id res chain seq x y z
N MET A 1 8.60 -0.99 14.12
CA MET A 1 7.88 -1.13 12.88
C MET A 1 6.41 -1.03 13.19
N HIS A 2 5.78 0.00 12.64
CA HIS A 2 4.32 0.12 12.60
C HIS A 2 3.87 -0.34 11.21
N VAL A 3 2.84 -1.18 11.14
CA VAL A 3 2.30 -1.69 9.87
C VAL A 3 0.89 -1.16 9.70
N SER A 4 0.62 -0.55 8.56
CA SER A 4 -0.72 -0.18 8.13
C SER A 4 -1.14 -1.11 7.00
N MET A 5 -2.37 -1.60 7.07
CA MET A 5 -2.99 -2.38 6.01
C MET A 5 -4.28 -1.68 5.59
N SER A 6 -4.45 -1.47 4.29
CA SER A 6 -5.68 -0.97 3.70
C SER A 6 -6.26 -2.02 2.77
N HIS A 7 -7.53 -2.37 2.95
CA HIS A 7 -8.24 -3.35 2.14
C HIS A 7 -9.21 -2.64 1.22
N TRP A 8 -9.07 -2.87 -0.09
CA TRP A 8 -9.89 -2.25 -1.12
C TRP A 8 -10.65 -3.32 -1.88
N GLU A 9 -11.94 -3.08 -2.09
CA GLU A 9 -12.84 -3.94 -2.85
C GLU A 9 -13.40 -3.14 -4.03
N ALA A 10 -13.47 -3.77 -5.20
CA ALA A 10 -14.13 -3.23 -6.37
C ALA A 10 -14.85 -4.35 -7.13
N PRO A 11 -15.92 -4.04 -7.89
CA PRO A 11 -16.63 -5.05 -8.69
C PRO A 11 -15.72 -5.80 -9.68
N GLU A 12 -14.66 -5.15 -10.15
CA GLU A 12 -13.61 -5.72 -10.98
C GLU A 12 -12.30 -4.99 -10.69
N ILE A 13 -11.21 -5.74 -10.48
CA ILE A 13 -9.87 -5.15 -10.38
C ILE A 13 -9.21 -5.20 -11.76
N THR A 14 -9.06 -4.03 -12.39
CA THR A 14 -8.51 -3.93 -13.74
C THR A 14 -6.99 -3.74 -13.74
N ASN A 15 -6.34 -4.07 -14.86
CA ASN A 15 -4.89 -3.80 -15.05
C ASN A 15 -4.53 -2.32 -14.87
N ASN A 16 -5.41 -1.41 -15.30
CA ASN A 16 -5.20 0.03 -15.12
C ASN A 16 -5.22 0.44 -13.63
N MET A 17 -6.01 -0.24 -12.79
CA MET A 17 -6.02 -0.02 -11.35
C MET A 17 -4.69 -0.47 -10.73
N TYR A 18 -4.16 -1.64 -11.11
CA TYR A 18 -2.82 -2.08 -10.69
C TYR A 18 -1.72 -1.12 -11.09
N GLU A 19 -1.73 -0.65 -12.33
CA GLU A 19 -0.76 0.35 -12.78
C GLU A 19 -0.85 1.65 -11.99
N THR A 20 -2.06 2.11 -11.69
CA THR A 20 -2.29 3.33 -10.91
C THR A 20 -1.79 3.14 -9.46
N MET A 21 -2.06 1.99 -8.85
CA MET A 21 -1.55 1.64 -7.51
C MET A 21 -0.02 1.67 -7.50
N ARG A 22 0.64 1.02 -8.46
CA ARG A 22 2.10 0.91 -8.52
C ARG A 22 2.79 2.22 -8.88
N LYS A 23 2.23 2.99 -9.82
CA LYS A 23 2.86 4.21 -10.35
C LYS A 23 2.52 5.47 -9.55
N ARG A 24 1.41 5.50 -8.81
CA ARG A 24 0.97 6.69 -8.05
C ARG A 24 0.84 6.45 -6.55
N PHE A 25 0.03 5.48 -6.14
CA PHE A 25 -0.31 5.32 -4.71
C PHE A 25 0.86 4.76 -3.89
N MET A 26 1.54 3.71 -4.33
CA MET A 26 2.68 3.15 -3.59
C MET A 26 3.84 4.16 -3.43
N PRO A 27 4.24 4.92 -4.47
CA PRO A 27 5.22 5.99 -4.31
C PRO A 27 4.77 7.09 -3.34
N MET A 28 3.49 7.47 -3.39
CA MET A 28 2.92 8.44 -2.44
C MET A 28 3.02 7.93 -1.00
N ILE A 29 2.64 6.69 -0.74
CA ILE A 29 2.75 6.06 0.60
C ILE A 29 4.21 6.04 1.08
N LYS A 30 5.14 5.67 0.20
CA LYS A 30 6.59 5.72 0.52
C LYS A 30 7.05 7.14 0.84
N SER A 31 6.57 8.15 0.11
CA SER A 31 6.92 9.56 0.36
C SER A 31 6.42 10.06 1.73
N LEU A 32 5.39 9.43 2.29
CA LEU A 32 4.86 9.70 3.64
C LEU A 32 5.64 8.99 4.74
N GLY A 33 6.77 8.34 4.43
CA GLY A 33 7.66 7.74 5.42
C GLY A 33 7.57 6.21 5.53
N ALA A 34 6.80 5.54 4.67
CA ALA A 34 6.83 4.09 4.62
C ALA A 34 8.17 3.59 4.03
N THR A 35 8.87 2.71 4.76
CA THR A 35 10.10 2.08 4.26
C THR A 35 9.80 0.99 3.24
N GLN A 36 8.66 0.31 3.38
CA GLN A 36 8.20 -0.73 2.47
C GLN A 36 6.72 -0.54 2.17
N CYS A 37 6.32 -0.86 0.94
CA CYS A 37 4.93 -0.82 0.52
C CYS A 37 4.70 -1.98 -0.45
N PHE A 38 3.66 -2.77 -0.20
CA PHE A 38 3.30 -3.94 -0.98
C PHE A 38 1.86 -3.82 -1.47
N GLU A 39 1.62 -4.34 -2.65
CA GLU A 39 0.30 -4.55 -3.23
C GLU A 39 0.07 -6.06 -3.31
N VAL A 40 -1.01 -6.53 -2.70
CA VAL A 40 -1.34 -7.95 -2.59
C VAL A 40 -2.78 -8.14 -3.04
N GLN A 41 -2.97 -8.79 -4.19
CA GLN A 41 -4.30 -9.23 -4.59
C GLN A 41 -4.77 -10.35 -3.66
N THR A 42 -5.90 -10.14 -3.00
CA THR A 42 -6.48 -11.09 -2.02
C THR A 42 -7.64 -11.90 -2.60
N SER A 43 -8.27 -11.41 -3.68
CA SER A 43 -9.24 -12.14 -4.51
C SER A 43 -9.34 -11.48 -5.90
N ASP A 44 -10.22 -11.98 -6.75
CA ASP A 44 -10.52 -11.37 -8.07
C ASP A 44 -11.04 -9.92 -7.96
N THR A 45 -11.65 -9.59 -6.82
CA THR A 45 -12.32 -8.30 -6.56
C THR A 45 -11.68 -7.48 -5.46
N THR A 46 -10.62 -8.00 -4.81
CA THR A 46 -10.02 -7.34 -3.64
C THR A 46 -8.50 -7.26 -3.72
N VAL A 47 -7.97 -6.14 -3.23
CA VAL A 47 -6.55 -5.86 -3.13
C VAL A 47 -6.25 -5.24 -1.76
N SER A 48 -5.14 -5.66 -1.16
CA SER A 48 -4.63 -5.09 0.08
C SER A 48 -3.33 -4.35 -0.17
N ILE A 49 -3.22 -3.14 0.36
CA ILE A 49 -1.97 -2.38 0.40
C ILE A 49 -1.39 -2.48 1.80
N ILE A 50 -0.16 -2.98 1.89
CA ILE A 50 0.56 -3.14 3.16
C ILE A 50 1.72 -2.15 3.19
N ALA A 51 1.71 -1.22 4.13
CA ALA A 51 2.74 -0.21 4.32
C ALA A 51 3.46 -0.42 5.64
N VAL A 52 4.79 -0.50 5.61
CA VAL A 52 5.63 -0.65 6.80
C VAL A 52 6.34 0.65 7.06
N TYR A 53 6.18 1.17 8.27
CA TYR A 53 6.83 2.37 8.76
C TYR A 53 7.87 1.98 9.83
N PRO A 54 8.97 2.74 9.97
CA PRO A 54 9.85 2.57 11.11
C PRO A 54 9.04 2.82 12.42
N TYR A 55 9.45 2.23 13.55
CA TYR A 55 9.00 2.83 14.82
C TYR A 55 9.57 4.25 14.84
N GLU A 56 8.82 5.23 15.35
CA GLU A 56 9.32 6.60 15.49
C GLU A 56 10.79 6.55 15.94
N VAL A 57 11.66 7.21 15.18
CA VAL A 57 12.95 7.59 15.73
C VAL A 57 12.59 8.64 16.77
N THR A 58 12.34 8.22 18.01
CA THR A 58 12.31 9.12 19.15
C THR A 58 13.71 9.73 19.19
N PHE A 59 13.87 10.92 18.62
CA PHE A 59 15.06 11.72 18.84
C PHE A 59 15.05 12.08 20.34
N ILE A 60 15.89 11.37 21.10
CA ILE A 60 16.32 11.75 22.46
C ILE A 60 17.31 12.90 22.38
#